data_AF-A0A6V8QUU2-F1
#
_entry.id   AF-A0A6V8QUU2-F1
#
_cell.length_a   1.000
_cell.length_b   1.000
_cell.length_c   1.000
_cell.angle_alpha   90.00
_cell.angle_beta   90.00
_cell.angle_gamma   90.00
#
_symmetry.space_group_name_H-M   'P 1'
#
loop_
_entity.id
_entity.type
_entity.pdbx_description
1 polymer ?
#
loop_
_entity_poly.entity_id
_entity_poly.type
_entity_poly.pdbx_seq_one_letter_code
_entity_poly.pdbx_strand_id
1 'polypeptide(L)'
;MRNRMPFPRDLSLAAQTDAPPEPLSNRARISTTSAAENTRRFGIVLEAMSTAGFHDFDAMALAYYTARFEVGSFPAMAQCASRSRRMKTMLQELQENSSQWPRWESRGLHESVSQATVSLCLEEIERLNKTQMPNRPLQSEPANFITAFESLIESRGQGNPNVLEELKMSGKVEAALDELGLEAYIAIG
;
A
#
# COMPACT_ATOMS: atom_id res chain seq x y z
N MET A 1 -67.64 33.33 -36.66
CA MET A 1 -68.78 33.21 -35.73
C MET A 1 -68.79 31.81 -35.13
N ARG A 2 -68.82 31.73 -33.79
CA ARG A 2 -69.37 30.66 -32.92
C ARG A 2 -68.55 29.36 -32.72
N ASN A 3 -67.74 29.41 -31.67
CA ASN A 3 -67.71 28.52 -30.49
C ASN A 3 -68.39 27.13 -30.59
N ARG A 4 -67.66 26.09 -30.16
CA ARG A 4 -68.04 25.22 -29.03
C ARG A 4 -66.96 24.16 -28.75
N MET A 5 -66.33 24.28 -27.58
CA MET A 5 -65.96 23.11 -26.78
C MET A 5 -67.15 22.73 -25.90
N PRO A 6 -67.28 21.44 -25.54
CA PRO A 6 -67.70 21.10 -24.19
C PRO A 6 -66.79 20.03 -23.54
N PHE A 7 -66.47 20.28 -22.27
CA PHE A 7 -66.00 19.31 -21.26
C PHE A 7 -67.13 18.34 -20.88
N PRO A 8 -66.82 17.16 -20.29
CA PRO A 8 -66.88 17.01 -18.81
C PRO A 8 -65.76 16.11 -18.21
N ARG A 9 -65.15 16.51 -17.09
CA ARG A 9 -65.27 15.99 -15.70
C ARG A 9 -64.91 14.50 -15.50
N ASP A 10 -63.87 14.21 -14.71
CA ASP A 10 -64.00 13.95 -13.27
C ASP A 10 -62.63 13.82 -12.56
N LEU A 11 -62.60 14.31 -11.32
CA LEU A 11 -61.55 14.13 -10.31
C LEU A 11 -61.81 12.82 -9.56
N SER A 12 -60.79 11.98 -9.33
CA SER A 12 -60.47 11.40 -8.01
C SER A 12 -59.36 10.34 -8.06
N LEU A 13 -58.24 10.68 -7.41
CA LEU A 13 -57.53 9.91 -6.37
C LEU A 13 -57.50 8.37 -6.46
N ALA A 14 -56.32 7.80 -6.75
CA ALA A 14 -55.59 6.83 -5.90
C ALA A 14 -54.60 5.98 -6.71
N ALA A 15 -53.32 6.08 -6.37
CA ALA A 15 -52.39 4.96 -6.11
C ALA A 15 -50.95 5.49 -6.18
N GLN A 16 -50.47 5.98 -5.03
CA GLN A 16 -49.05 5.96 -4.74
C GLN A 16 -48.66 4.48 -4.55
N THR A 17 -47.78 3.98 -5.39
CA THR A 17 -47.01 2.77 -5.09
C THR A 17 -45.56 3.18 -5.00
N ASP A 18 -45.13 3.19 -3.75
CA ASP A 18 -43.79 3.13 -3.20
C ASP A 18 -42.74 2.50 -4.14
N ALA A 19 -41.73 3.28 -4.51
CA ALA A 19 -40.45 2.78 -4.99
C ALA A 19 -39.35 3.63 -4.31
N PRO A 20 -38.39 3.01 -3.59
CA PRO A 20 -37.37 3.74 -2.84
C PRO A 20 -36.51 4.63 -3.76
N PRO A 21 -36.02 5.79 -3.27
CA PRO A 21 -35.00 6.52 -4.01
C PRO A 21 -33.74 5.65 -4.05
N GLU A 22 -33.52 5.00 -5.19
CA GLU A 22 -32.24 4.41 -5.57
C GLU A 22 -31.14 5.39 -5.17
N PRO A 23 -30.18 5.01 -4.30
CA PRO A 23 -29.10 5.89 -3.94
C PRO A 23 -28.37 6.19 -5.24
N LEU A 24 -28.44 7.45 -5.68
CA LEU A 24 -27.59 7.98 -6.74
C LEU A 24 -26.17 7.60 -6.37
N SER A 25 -25.70 6.54 -7.03
CA SER A 25 -24.35 6.04 -6.93
C SER A 25 -23.48 7.17 -7.45
N ASN A 26 -23.04 8.02 -6.53
CA ASN A 26 -22.09 9.12 -6.74
C ASN A 26 -20.73 8.63 -7.27
N ARG A 27 -20.61 7.34 -7.60
CA ARG A 27 -19.45 6.69 -8.19
C ARG A 27 -19.42 6.78 -9.72
N ALA A 28 -20.53 7.12 -10.38
CA ALA A 28 -20.63 7.15 -11.85
C ALA A 28 -20.56 8.56 -12.47
N ARG A 29 -19.91 9.52 -11.82
CA ARG A 29 -19.51 10.78 -12.46
C ARG A 29 -18.01 10.77 -12.78
N ILE A 30 -17.56 9.73 -13.47
CA ILE A 30 -16.41 9.92 -14.35
C ILE A 30 -16.96 10.77 -15.48
N SER A 31 -16.85 12.10 -15.34
CA SER A 31 -17.21 13.02 -16.40
C SER A 31 -16.32 12.69 -17.58
N THR A 32 -16.86 11.95 -18.56
CA THR A 32 -16.22 11.65 -19.85
C THR A 32 -16.14 12.95 -20.64
N THR A 33 -15.26 13.82 -20.17
CA THR A 33 -14.97 15.11 -20.73
C THR A 33 -14.39 14.86 -22.11
N SER A 34 -14.98 15.42 -23.16
CA SER A 34 -14.55 15.14 -24.53
C SER A 34 -13.09 15.56 -24.74
N ALA A 35 -12.41 14.93 -25.70
CA ALA A 35 -11.03 15.29 -26.02
C ALA A 35 -10.88 16.80 -26.29
N ALA A 36 -11.81 17.39 -27.03
CA ALA A 36 -11.84 18.83 -27.32
C ALA A 36 -11.97 19.69 -26.06
N GLU A 37 -12.81 19.28 -25.11
CA GLU A 37 -12.97 20.01 -23.84
C GLU A 37 -11.71 19.87 -22.97
N ASN A 38 -11.11 18.67 -22.90
CA ASN A 38 -9.83 18.49 -22.21
C ASN A 38 -8.71 19.34 -22.84
N THR A 39 -8.59 19.37 -24.17
CA THR A 39 -7.63 20.23 -24.87
C THR A 39 -7.82 21.70 -24.49
N ARG A 40 -9.05 22.19 -24.49
CA ARG A 40 -9.35 23.58 -24.08
C ARG A 40 -8.95 23.84 -22.63
N ARG A 41 -9.36 22.96 -21.71
CA ARG A 41 -9.10 23.11 -20.27
C ARG A 41 -7.61 23.09 -19.97
N PHE A 42 -6.87 22.14 -20.53
CA PHE A 42 -5.42 22.07 -20.32
C PHE A 42 -4.68 23.20 -21.03
N GLY A 43 -5.17 23.72 -22.16
CA GLY A 43 -4.62 24.93 -22.77
C GLY A 43 -4.59 26.13 -21.81
N ILE A 44 -5.70 26.38 -21.11
CA ILE A 44 -5.79 27.46 -20.10
C ILE A 44 -4.82 27.23 -18.93
N VAL A 45 -4.72 25.98 -18.45
CA VAL A 45 -3.82 25.65 -17.33
C VAL A 45 -2.35 25.82 -17.72
N LEU A 46 -1.96 25.38 -18.91
CA LEU A 46 -0.60 25.50 -19.43
C LEU A 46 -0.21 26.97 -19.70
N GLU A 47 -1.15 27.81 -20.10
CA GLU A 47 -0.92 29.25 -20.23
C GLU A 47 -0.76 29.93 -18.87
N ALA A 48 -1.60 29.57 -17.89
CA ALA A 48 -1.52 30.10 -16.54
C ALA A 48 -0.22 29.70 -15.82
N MET A 49 0.25 28.46 -15.97
CA MET A 49 1.54 28.03 -15.39
C MET A 49 2.71 28.77 -16.04
N SER A 50 2.65 29.01 -17.36
CA SER A 50 3.70 29.73 -18.09
C SER A 50 3.78 31.18 -17.62
N THR A 51 2.62 31.83 -17.45
CA THR A 51 2.51 33.18 -16.88
C THR A 51 3.06 33.25 -15.46
N ALA A 52 2.91 32.17 -14.67
CA ALA A 52 3.47 32.06 -13.33
C ALA A 52 4.98 31.76 -13.29
N GLY A 53 5.63 31.55 -14.45
CA GLY A 53 7.06 31.34 -14.57
C GLY A 53 7.53 29.88 -14.60
N PHE A 54 6.62 28.92 -14.78
CA PHE A 54 6.99 27.51 -14.98
C PHE A 54 7.21 27.19 -16.47
N HIS A 55 8.27 26.45 -16.76
CA HIS A 55 8.63 26.06 -18.13
C HIS A 55 7.69 24.98 -18.69
N ASP A 56 7.34 24.00 -17.86
CA ASP A 56 6.49 22.88 -18.23
C ASP A 56 5.65 22.41 -17.02
N PHE A 57 4.69 21.54 -17.31
CA PHE A 57 3.78 21.01 -16.31
C PHE A 57 4.49 20.16 -15.26
N ASP A 58 5.49 19.38 -15.67
CA ASP A 58 6.20 18.46 -14.78
C ASP A 58 7.02 19.22 -13.73
N ALA A 59 7.68 20.30 -14.13
CA ALA A 59 8.39 21.21 -13.24
C ALA A 59 7.44 21.90 -12.25
N MET A 60 6.27 22.36 -12.71
CA MET A 60 5.24 22.92 -11.84
C MET A 60 4.71 21.87 -10.86
N ALA A 61 4.40 20.66 -11.32
CA ALA A 61 3.90 19.58 -10.47
C ALA A 61 4.95 19.17 -9.42
N LEU A 62 6.21 19.02 -9.82
CA LEU A 62 7.31 18.71 -8.91
C LEU A 62 7.46 19.81 -7.85
N ALA A 63 7.49 21.08 -8.24
CA ALA A 63 7.52 22.21 -7.31
C ALA A 63 6.32 22.18 -6.37
N TYR A 64 5.11 21.97 -6.90
CA TYR A 64 3.90 21.86 -6.09
C TYR A 64 3.96 20.71 -5.09
N TYR A 65 4.57 19.58 -5.43
CA TYR A 65 4.64 18.41 -4.54
C TYR A 65 5.86 18.38 -3.63
N THR A 66 6.81 19.30 -3.75
CA THR A 66 8.05 19.32 -2.94
C THR A 66 8.27 20.63 -2.18
N ALA A 67 7.67 21.74 -2.63
CA ALA A 67 7.81 23.04 -1.98
C ALA A 67 7.22 23.06 -0.56
N ARG A 68 7.75 23.99 0.24
CA ARG A 68 7.17 24.38 1.53
C ARG A 68 6.43 25.70 1.33
N PHE A 69 5.11 25.63 1.41
CA PHE A 69 4.26 26.82 1.37
C PHE A 69 4.09 27.42 2.76
N GLU A 70 3.69 28.69 2.82
CA GLU A 70 3.35 29.36 4.06
C GLU A 70 2.25 28.60 4.81
N VAL A 71 2.41 28.45 6.12
CA VAL A 71 1.49 27.70 6.96
C VAL A 71 0.10 28.36 6.93
N GLY A 72 -0.94 27.55 6.68
CA GLY A 72 -2.31 28.04 6.57
C GLY A 72 -2.67 28.65 5.21
N SER A 73 -1.72 28.83 4.30
CA SER A 73 -2.00 29.27 2.94
C SER A 73 -2.83 28.23 2.17
N PHE A 74 -3.60 28.69 1.18
CA PHE A 74 -4.36 27.79 0.32
C PHE A 74 -3.48 26.72 -0.37
N PRO A 75 -2.31 27.06 -0.96
CA PRO A 75 -1.39 26.06 -1.52
C PRO A 75 -0.94 25.02 -0.48
N ALA A 76 -0.65 25.42 0.76
CA ALA A 76 -0.27 24.49 1.83
C ALA A 76 -1.39 23.49 2.15
N MET A 77 -2.63 23.97 2.32
CA MET A 77 -3.78 23.10 2.58
C MET A 77 -4.09 22.16 1.42
N ALA A 78 -4.08 22.69 0.19
CA ALA A 78 -4.33 21.91 -1.02
C ALA A 78 -3.26 20.84 -1.23
N GLN A 79 -1.99 21.18 -1.03
CA GLN A 79 -0.85 20.27 -1.15
C GLN A 79 -0.93 19.16 -0.10
N CYS A 80 -1.23 19.50 1.15
CA CYS A 80 -1.42 18.53 2.22
C CYS A 80 -2.53 17.51 1.88
N ALA A 81 -3.70 17.98 1.46
CA ALA A 81 -4.79 17.11 1.01
C ALA A 81 -4.40 16.28 -0.22
N SER A 82 -3.62 16.85 -1.14
CA SER A 82 -3.13 16.14 -2.32
C SER A 82 -2.20 14.99 -1.96
N ARG A 83 -1.13 15.27 -1.18
CA ARG A 83 -0.14 14.26 -0.74
C ARG A 83 -0.78 13.16 0.11
N SER A 84 -1.66 13.52 1.04
CA SER A 84 -2.23 12.56 2.01
C SER A 84 -3.36 11.69 1.45
N ARG A 85 -4.14 12.19 0.48
CA ARG A 85 -5.38 11.51 0.04
C ARG A 85 -5.45 11.18 -1.45
N ARG A 86 -4.80 11.95 -2.32
CA ARG A 86 -4.99 11.87 -3.78
C ARG A 86 -3.78 11.34 -4.53
N MET A 87 -2.58 11.54 -3.99
CA MET A 87 -1.33 11.12 -4.63
C MET A 87 -1.30 9.63 -4.93
N LYS A 88 -1.67 8.80 -3.94
CA LYS A 88 -1.70 7.35 -4.11
C LYS A 88 -2.57 6.94 -5.30
N THR A 89 -3.82 7.41 -5.33
CA THR A 89 -4.77 7.10 -6.41
C THR A 89 -4.28 7.63 -7.75
N MET A 90 -3.76 8.86 -7.79
CA MET A 90 -3.20 9.43 -9.02
C MET A 90 -2.06 8.59 -9.58
N LEU A 91 -1.11 8.15 -8.75
CA LEU A 91 0.01 7.32 -9.19
C LEU A 91 -0.44 5.94 -9.68
N GLN A 92 -1.43 5.34 -9.01
CA GLN A 92 -2.02 4.07 -9.44
C GLN A 92 -2.71 4.21 -10.80
N GLU A 93 -3.56 5.21 -10.97
CA GLU A 93 -4.23 5.48 -12.24
C GLU A 93 -3.22 5.81 -13.36
N LEU A 94 -2.18 6.58 -13.06
CA LEU A 94 -1.12 6.90 -14.01
C LEU A 94 -0.38 5.63 -14.48
N GLN A 95 -0.01 4.76 -13.54
CA GLN A 95 0.65 3.49 -13.83
C GLN A 95 -0.26 2.58 -14.66
N GLU A 96 -1.54 2.45 -14.29
CA GLU A 96 -2.50 1.62 -15.03
C GLU A 96 -2.70 2.11 -16.47
N ASN A 97 -2.89 3.42 -16.65
CA ASN A 97 -3.10 4.01 -17.98
C ASN A 97 -1.82 4.03 -18.84
N SER A 98 -0.63 4.00 -18.23
CA SER A 98 0.63 3.97 -18.98
C SER A 98 0.80 2.74 -19.88
N SER A 99 0.07 1.66 -19.58
CA SER A 99 0.03 0.46 -20.43
C SER A 99 -0.54 0.72 -21.83
N GLN A 100 -1.31 1.80 -21.99
CA GLN A 100 -1.94 2.19 -23.26
C GLN A 100 -1.06 3.17 -24.05
N TRP A 101 0.01 3.70 -23.46
CA TRP A 101 0.90 4.65 -24.12
C TRP A 101 1.88 3.93 -25.06
N PRO A 102 2.40 4.63 -26.08
CA PRO A 102 3.55 4.17 -26.82
C PRO A 102 4.70 3.77 -25.88
N ARG A 103 5.40 2.68 -26.20
CA ARG A 103 6.47 2.12 -25.34
C ARG A 103 7.54 3.13 -24.95
N TRP A 104 7.86 4.07 -25.84
CA TRP A 104 8.88 5.08 -25.58
C TRP A 104 8.41 6.15 -24.58
N GLU A 105 7.10 6.40 -24.48
CA GLU A 105 6.50 7.31 -23.49
C GLU A 105 6.41 6.66 -22.12
N SER A 106 5.99 5.39 -22.04
CA SER A 106 5.84 4.69 -20.75
C SER A 106 7.17 4.22 -20.15
N ARG A 107 8.23 4.13 -20.95
CA ARG A 107 9.56 3.64 -20.52
C ARG A 107 10.06 4.33 -19.26
N GLY A 108 10.06 5.67 -19.24
CA GLY A 108 10.61 6.43 -18.10
C GLY A 108 9.83 6.18 -16.81
N LEU A 109 8.49 6.08 -16.89
CA LEU A 109 7.65 5.75 -15.75
C LEU A 109 7.94 4.33 -15.23
N HIS A 110 8.02 3.34 -16.12
CA HIS A 110 8.33 1.96 -15.73
C HIS A 110 9.70 1.83 -15.07
N GLU A 111 10.73 2.47 -15.63
CA GLU A 111 12.07 2.50 -15.04
C GLU A 111 12.04 3.15 -13.66
N SER A 112 11.35 4.28 -13.51
CA SER A 112 11.22 4.97 -12.22
C SER A 112 10.48 4.14 -11.16
N VAL A 113 9.38 3.48 -11.52
CA VAL A 113 8.60 2.63 -10.60
C VAL A 113 9.41 1.40 -10.19
N SER A 114 10.14 0.80 -11.13
CA SER A 114 11.02 -0.33 -10.85
C SER A 114 12.14 0.06 -9.89
N GLN A 115 12.82 1.18 -10.15
CA GLN A 115 13.88 1.69 -9.28
C GLN A 115 13.35 2.01 -7.88
N ALA A 116 12.20 2.67 -7.77
CA ALA A 116 11.57 2.97 -6.48
C ALA A 116 11.24 1.69 -5.71
N THR A 117 10.74 0.66 -6.39
CA THR A 117 10.42 -0.63 -5.78
C THR A 117 11.68 -1.32 -5.25
N VAL A 118 12.77 -1.33 -6.03
CA VAL A 118 14.06 -1.87 -5.58
C VAL A 118 14.57 -1.14 -4.35
N SER A 119 14.56 0.20 -4.36
CA SER A 119 14.98 0.99 -3.19
C SER A 119 14.15 0.67 -1.94
N LEU A 120 12.82 0.59 -2.07
CA LEU A 120 11.93 0.26 -0.95
C LEU A 120 12.20 -1.16 -0.40
N CYS A 121 12.45 -2.15 -1.27
CA CYS A 121 12.82 -3.48 -0.84
C CYS A 121 14.16 -3.51 -0.09
N LEU A 122 15.16 -2.77 -0.58
CA LEU A 122 16.47 -2.67 0.07
C LEU A 122 16.36 -2.00 1.45
N GLU A 123 15.61 -0.90 1.55
CA GLU A 123 15.34 -0.21 2.81
C GLU A 123 14.66 -1.14 3.83
N GLU A 124 13.70 -1.94 3.38
CA GLU A 124 12.99 -2.88 4.25
C GLU A 124 13.90 -4.03 4.71
N ILE A 125 14.74 -4.57 3.82
CA ILE A 125 15.74 -5.59 4.19
C ILE A 125 16.73 -5.02 5.22
N GLU A 126 17.21 -3.80 5.02
CA GLU A 126 18.11 -3.14 5.97
C GLU A 126 17.44 -2.91 7.33
N ARG A 127 16.18 -2.47 7.33
CA ARG A 127 15.38 -2.30 8.55
C ARG A 127 15.22 -3.62 9.30
N LEU A 128 14.90 -4.70 8.58
CA LEU A 128 14.76 -6.04 9.16
C LEU A 128 16.08 -6.55 9.74
N ASN A 129 17.20 -6.39 9.04
CA ASN A 129 18.52 -6.77 9.53
C ASN A 129 18.91 -6.01 10.82
N LYS A 130 18.66 -4.69 10.87
CA LYS A 130 18.84 -3.89 12.09
C LYS A 130 17.95 -4.35 13.25
N THR A 131 16.73 -4.78 12.96
CA THR A 131 15.76 -5.28 13.95
C THR A 131 16.07 -6.71 14.40
N GLN A 132 16.80 -7.50 13.60
CA GLN A 132 17.28 -8.84 13.94
C GLN A 132 18.60 -8.80 14.74
N MET A 133 19.27 -7.63 14.77
CA MET A 133 20.51 -7.37 15.52
C MET A 133 20.37 -6.56 16.84
N PRO A 134 19.31 -6.67 17.67
CA PRO A 134 19.45 -6.43 19.10
C PRO A 134 19.89 -7.75 19.71
N ASN A 135 21.20 -7.89 19.99
CA ASN A 135 21.81 -8.90 20.86
C ASN A 135 20.82 -9.97 21.38
N ARG A 136 20.54 -11.04 20.63
CA ARG A 136 20.44 -12.34 21.30
C ARG A 136 21.90 -12.76 21.44
N PRO A 137 22.55 -12.56 22.61
CA PRO A 137 23.82 -13.21 22.80
C PRO A 137 23.52 -14.69 22.59
N LEU A 138 24.16 -15.29 21.59
CA LEU A 138 24.27 -16.74 21.50
C LEU A 138 25.09 -17.12 22.75
N GLN A 139 24.41 -17.21 23.91
CA GLN A 139 25.02 -17.39 25.24
C GLN A 139 25.67 -18.77 25.37
N SER A 140 25.42 -19.67 24.44
CA SER A 140 26.22 -20.86 24.26
C SER A 140 27.34 -20.55 23.28
N GLU A 141 28.50 -20.22 23.84
CA GLU A 141 29.78 -20.29 23.13
C GLU A 141 29.81 -21.60 22.31
N PRO A 142 30.17 -21.59 21.01
CA PRO A 142 30.20 -22.81 20.18
C PRO A 142 30.97 -23.96 20.83
N ALA A 143 31.96 -23.63 21.67
CA ALA A 143 32.71 -24.55 22.50
C ALA A 143 31.83 -25.38 23.45
N ASN A 144 30.74 -24.82 24.00
CA ASN A 144 29.82 -25.53 24.88
C ASN A 144 29.03 -26.61 24.13
N PHE A 145 28.66 -26.35 22.87
CA PHE A 145 28.01 -27.36 22.04
C PHE A 145 28.97 -28.47 21.64
N ILE A 146 30.21 -28.12 21.29
CA ILE A 146 31.26 -29.09 20.97
C ILE A 146 31.55 -29.97 22.19
N THR A 147 31.72 -29.37 23.37
CA THR A 147 32.00 -30.09 24.63
C THR A 147 30.83 -31.00 25.04
N ALA A 148 29.59 -30.54 24.87
CA ALA A 148 28.39 -31.34 25.14
C ALA A 148 28.27 -32.53 24.17
N PHE A 149 28.64 -32.32 22.89
CA PHE A 149 28.61 -33.37 21.88
C PHE A 149 29.72 -34.40 22.09
N GLU A 150 30.92 -33.94 22.45
CA GLU A 150 32.05 -34.81 22.82
C GLU A 150 31.69 -35.67 24.03
N SER A 151 31.10 -35.09 25.07
CA SER A 151 30.62 -35.82 26.25
C SER A 151 29.52 -36.85 25.92
N LEU A 152 28.66 -36.55 24.94
CA LEU A 152 27.62 -37.47 24.47
C LEU A 152 28.19 -38.65 23.68
N ILE A 153 29.25 -38.42 22.89
CA ILE A 153 29.95 -39.47 22.15
C ILE A 153 30.74 -40.37 23.11
N GLU A 154 31.43 -39.78 24.09
CA GLU A 154 32.20 -40.50 25.10
C GLU A 154 31.33 -41.39 25.99
N SER A 155 30.16 -40.90 26.41
CA SER A 155 29.20 -41.67 27.21
C SER A 155 28.54 -42.83 26.44
N ARG A 156 28.34 -42.68 25.12
CA ARG A 156 27.81 -43.76 24.26
C ARG A 156 28.79 -44.92 24.09
N GLY A 157 30.08 -44.67 24.29
CA GLY A 157 31.12 -45.70 24.34
C GLY A 157 31.10 -46.56 25.61
N GLN A 158 30.44 -46.10 26.69
CA GLN A 158 30.40 -46.79 28.00
C GLN A 158 29.08 -47.52 28.32
N GLY A 159 28.13 -47.59 27.38
CA GLY A 159 26.98 -48.49 27.51
C GLY A 159 26.06 -48.23 28.69
N ASN A 160 25.85 -46.97 29.10
CA ASN A 160 24.91 -46.63 30.16
C ASN A 160 23.59 -46.04 29.57
N PRO A 161 22.46 -46.76 29.65
CA PRO A 161 21.22 -46.39 28.95
C PRO A 161 20.41 -45.26 29.61
N ASN A 162 20.83 -44.72 30.78
CA ASN A 162 19.98 -43.80 31.57
C ASN A 162 20.35 -42.31 31.49
N VAL A 163 21.30 -41.94 30.61
CA VAL A 163 21.81 -40.54 30.51
C VAL A 163 20.78 -39.59 29.89
N LEU A 164 19.88 -40.08 29.04
CA LEU A 164 18.83 -39.26 28.43
C LEU A 164 17.81 -38.76 29.47
N GLU A 165 17.56 -39.55 30.52
CA GLU A 165 16.66 -39.17 31.61
C GLU A 165 17.34 -38.20 32.59
N GLU A 166 18.65 -38.32 32.84
CA GLU A 166 19.39 -37.32 33.62
C GLU A 166 19.50 -35.96 32.91
N LEU A 167 19.62 -35.96 31.57
CA LEU A 167 19.65 -34.72 30.77
C LEU A 167 18.27 -34.05 30.65
N LYS A 168 17.19 -34.84 30.60
CA LYS A 168 15.81 -34.34 30.73
C LYS A 168 15.54 -33.75 32.12
N MET A 169 15.93 -34.46 33.17
CA MET A 169 15.77 -33.99 34.56
C MET A 169 16.63 -32.76 34.88
N SER A 170 17.70 -32.52 34.13
CA SER A 170 18.50 -31.30 34.23
C SER A 170 17.80 -30.06 33.66
N GLY A 171 16.63 -30.17 33.00
CA GLY A 171 15.86 -29.04 32.46
C GLY A 171 16.54 -28.27 31.31
N LYS A 172 17.73 -28.72 30.89
CA LYS A 172 18.55 -28.06 29.85
C LYS A 172 18.06 -28.37 28.44
N VAL A 173 17.33 -29.47 28.26
CA VAL A 173 16.82 -29.91 26.95
C VAL A 173 15.43 -29.30 26.67
N GLU A 174 14.51 -29.28 27.64
CA GLU A 174 13.23 -28.56 27.50
C GLU A 174 13.45 -27.06 27.19
N ALA A 175 14.39 -26.41 27.89
CA ALA A 175 14.72 -25.01 27.64
C ALA A 175 15.28 -24.78 26.22
N ALA A 176 16.01 -25.75 25.66
CA ALA A 176 16.55 -25.68 24.30
C ALA A 176 15.48 -25.99 23.21
N LEU A 177 14.46 -26.79 23.53
CA LEU A 177 13.36 -27.08 22.61
C LEU A 177 12.32 -25.95 22.58
N ASP A 178 12.06 -25.29 23.72
CA ASP A 178 11.24 -24.07 23.80
C ASP A 178 11.91 -22.89 23.06
N GLU A 179 13.26 -22.79 23.14
CA GLU A 179 14.02 -21.73 22.43
C GLU A 179 14.06 -21.91 20.90
N LEU A 180 13.79 -23.12 20.41
CA LEU A 180 13.69 -23.45 18.99
C LEU A 180 12.27 -23.35 18.42
N GLY A 181 11.28 -23.01 19.25
CA GLY A 181 9.91 -22.71 18.80
C GLY A 181 9.24 -23.87 18.03
N LEU A 182 9.58 -25.12 18.35
CA LEU A 182 9.08 -26.29 17.61
C LEU A 182 7.76 -26.87 18.16
N GLU A 183 7.11 -26.21 19.12
CA GLU A 183 5.76 -26.57 19.58
C GLU A 183 4.65 -26.05 18.64
N ALA A 184 4.96 -25.18 17.68
CA ALA A 184 3.97 -24.61 16.76
C ALA A 184 3.74 -25.42 15.46
N TYR A 185 4.54 -26.46 15.18
CA TYR A 185 4.46 -27.21 13.90
C TYR A 185 3.85 -28.62 14.00
N ILE A 186 3.38 -29.03 15.19
CA ILE A 186 2.70 -30.35 15.38
C ILE A 186 1.16 -30.18 15.53
N ALA A 187 0.62 -28.97 15.41
CA ALA A 187 -0.81 -28.70 15.61
C ALA A 187 -1.56 -28.13 14.38
N ILE A 188 -1.12 -28.43 13.15
CA ILE A 188 -1.98 -28.36 11.96
C ILE A 188 -1.69 -29.61 11.14
N GLY A 189 -2.68 -30.51 11.11
CA GLY A 189 -2.69 -31.70 10.25
C GLY A 189 -2.92 -31.40 8.78
#